data_AF-A0A9B2MNW1-F1
#
_entry.id   AF-A0A9B2MNW1-F1
#
_cell.length_a   1.000
_cell.length_b   1.000
_cell.length_c   1.000
_cell.angle_alpha   90.00
_cell.angle_beta   90.00
_cell.angle_gamma   90.00
#
_symmetry.space_group_name_H-M   'P 1'
#
loop_
_entity.id
_entity.type
_entity.pdbx_description
1 polymer ?
#
loop_
_entity_poly.entity_id
_entity_poly.type
_entity_poly.pdbx_seq_one_letter_code
_entity_poly.pdbx_strand_id
1 'polypeptide(L)' 'MRQTILKLYKDLLRYGDNLKYTDKEYFRYRIRKNFKQNKHLIDQIEIDFQLQKGQKLLQNQRVL' A
#
# COMPACT_ATOMS: atom_id res chain seq x y z
N MET A 1 -14.96 -5.86 1.67
CA MET A 1 -13.83 -5.15 2.32
C MET A 1 -12.49 -5.88 2.20
N ARG A 2 -12.35 -7.12 2.71
CA ARG A 2 -11.08 -7.89 2.64
C ARG A 2 -10.49 -8.02 1.23
N GLN A 3 -11.32 -8.29 0.22
CA GLN A 3 -10.86 -8.42 -1.18
C GLN A 3 -10.25 -7.11 -1.71
N THR A 4 -10.86 -5.97 -1.42
CA THR A 4 -10.37 -4.63 -1.81
C THR A 4 -9.00 -4.36 -1.20
N ILE A 5 -8.82 -4.68 0.08
CA ILE A 5 -7.53 -4.55 0.79
C ILE A 5 -6.46 -5.42 0.13
N LEU A 6 -6.78 -6.69 -0.15
CA LEU A 6 -5.85 -7.62 -0.78
C LEU A 6 -5.51 -7.23 -2.22
N LYS A 7 -6.47 -6.68 -2.97
CA LYS A 7 -6.24 -6.14 -4.31
C LYS A 7 -5.27 -4.96 -4.25
N LEU A 8 -5.53 -3.99 -3.39
CA LEU A 8 -4.65 -2.83 -3.19
C LEU A 8 -3.23 -3.25 -2.81
N TYR A 9 -3.09 -4.22 -1.90
CA TYR A 9 -1.78 -4.77 -1.53
C TYR A 9 -1.03 -5.34 -2.74
N LYS A 10 -1.69 -6.16 -3.57
CA LYS A 10 -1.07 -6.73 -4.77
C LYS A 10 -0.71 -5.65 -5.79
N ASP A 11 -1.57 -4.66 -5.99
CA ASP A 11 -1.35 -3.58 -6.95
C ASP A 11 -0.17 -2.70 -6.52
N LEU A 12 -0.02 -2.40 -5.21
CA LEU A 12 1.13 -1.70 -4.67
C LEU A 12 2.44 -2.48 -4.86
N LEU A 13 2.44 -3.80 -4.64
CA LEU A 13 3.62 -4.62 -4.88
C LEU A 13 4.02 -4.61 -6.36
N ARG A 14 3.05 -4.79 -7.27
CA ARG A 14 3.29 -4.74 -8.72
C ARG A 14 3.83 -3.39 -9.16
N TYR A 15 3.29 -2.31 -8.61
CA TYR A 15 3.82 -0.96 -8.85
C TYR A 15 5.27 -0.83 -8.39
N GLY A 16 5.59 -1.33 -7.20
CA GLY A 16 6.95 -1.34 -6.65
C GLY A 16 7.96 -2.05 -7.54
N ASP A 17 7.57 -3.16 -8.17
CA ASP A 17 8.45 -3.92 -9.07
C ASP A 17 8.84 -3.11 -10.33
N ASN A 18 8.03 -2.14 -10.73
CA ASN A 18 8.24 -1.25 -11.88
C ASN A 18 9.01 0.04 -11.55
N LEU A 19 9.38 0.28 -10.29
CA LEU A 19 10.13 1.47 -9.90
C LEU A 19 11.55 1.44 -10.46
N LYS A 20 11.97 2.53 -11.11
CA LYS A 20 13.31 2.64 -11.72
C LYS A 20 14.36 3.21 -10.78
N TYR A 21 13.97 4.18 -9.94
CA TYR A 21 14.90 4.99 -9.14
C TYR A 21 14.73 4.80 -7.63
N THR A 22 13.99 3.76 -7.22
CA THR A 22 13.73 3.45 -5.80
C THR A 22 14.26 2.05 -5.51
N ASP A 23 14.80 1.86 -4.31
CA ASP A 23 15.09 0.53 -3.80
C ASP A 23 13.79 -0.29 -3.70
N LYS A 24 13.68 -1.30 -4.58
CA LYS A 24 12.50 -2.16 -4.70
C LYS A 24 12.30 -3.03 -3.46
N GLU A 25 13.38 -3.49 -2.84
CA GLU A 25 13.31 -4.32 -1.64
C GLU A 25 12.83 -3.49 -0.46
N TYR A 26 13.38 -2.29 -0.31
CA TYR A 26 12.95 -1.36 0.72
C TYR A 26 11.48 -0.96 0.53
N PHE A 27 11.06 -0.64 -0.68
CA PHE A 27 9.66 -0.33 -0.98
C PHE A 27 8.73 -1.50 -0.59
N ARG A 28 9.06 -2.72 -1.03
CA ARG A 28 8.31 -3.93 -0.70
C ARG A 28 8.24 -4.18 0.81
N TYR A 29 9.35 -4.00 1.52
CA TYR A 29 9.42 -4.10 2.98
C TYR A 29 8.49 -3.08 3.65
N ARG A 30 8.51 -1.82 3.21
CA ARG A 30 7.65 -0.75 3.76
C ARG A 30 6.16 -1.05 3.56
N ILE A 31 5.75 -1.53 2.38
CA ILE A 31 4.37 -1.94 2.13
C ILE A 31 3.96 -3.08 3.04
N ARG A 32 4.76 -4.15 3.12
CA ARG A 32 4.49 -5.30 4.01
C ARG A 32 4.38 -4.89 5.47
N LYS A 33 5.30 -4.05 5.95
CA LYS A 33 5.32 -3.55 7.33
C LYS A 33 4.05 -2.77 7.65
N ASN A 34 3.64 -1.85 6.77
CA ASN A 34 2.45 -1.03 6.99
C ASN A 34 1.17 -1.88 7.07
N PHE A 35 0.96 -2.80 6.12
CA PHE A 35 -0.21 -3.71 6.16
C PHE A 35 -0.19 -4.64 7.37
N LYS A 36 0.99 -5.09 7.83
CA LYS A 36 1.12 -5.90 9.04
C LYS A 36 0.77 -5.11 10.30
N GLN A 37 1.25 -3.87 10.40
CA GLN A 37 0.96 -2.98 11.54
C GLN A 37 -0.53 -2.65 11.61
N ASN A 38 -1.17 -2.41 10.46
CA ASN A 38 -2.58 -2.07 10.38
C ASN A 38 -3.52 -3.29 10.29
N LYS A 39 -3.02 -4.52 10.52
CA LYS A 39 -3.82 -5.75 10.40
C LYS A 39 -4.99 -5.80 11.38
N HIS A 40 -4.81 -5.21 12.56
CA HIS A 40 -5.78 -5.21 13.66
C HIS A 40 -6.50 -3.88 13.81
N LEU A 41 -6.45 -3.03 12.77
CA LEU A 41 -7.14 -1.75 12.75
C LEU A 41 -8.66 -2.01 12.65
N ILE A 42 -9.42 -1.48 13.61
CA ILE A 42 -10.87 -1.69 13.72
C ILE A 42 -11.64 -0.40 13.41
N ASP A 43 -11.02 0.77 13.61
CA ASP A 43 -11.64 2.05 13.28
C ASP A 43 -11.81 2.19 11.76
N GLN A 44 -13.06 2.30 11.33
CA GLN A 44 -13.43 2.42 9.94
C GLN A 44 -12.83 3.69 9.29
N ILE A 45 -12.72 4.78 10.04
CA ILE A 45 -12.15 6.04 9.54
C ILE A 45 -10.67 5.84 9.20
N GLU A 46 -9.93 5.18 10.08
CA GLU A 46 -8.52 4.87 9.84
C GLU A 46 -8.35 3.85 8.70
N ILE A 47 -9.24 2.85 8.58
CA ILE A 47 -9.21 1.87 7.48
C ILE A 47 -9.35 2.60 6.15
N ASP A 48 -10.35 3.48 6.05
CA ASP A 48 -10.64 4.22 4.83
C ASP A 48 -9.52 5.20 4.48
N PHE A 49 -8.94 5.85 5.48
CA PHE A 49 -7.75 6.69 5.28
C PHE A 49 -6.58 5.92 4.69
N GLN A 50 -6.24 4.74 5.24
CA GLN A 50 -5.12 3.93 4.73
C GLN A 50 -5.41 3.39 3.31
N LEU A 51 -6.65 3.00 3.03
CA LEU A 51 -7.07 2.58 1.70
C LEU A 51 -6.95 3.71 0.67
N GLN A 52 -7.50 4.89 0.99
CA GLN A 52 -7.41 6.07 0.12
C GLN A 52 -5.97 6.50 -0.11
N LYS A 53 -5.13 6.45 0.94
CA LYS A 53 -3.70 6.75 0.84
C LYS A 53 -2.99 5.84 -0.16
N GLY A 54 -3.22 4.53 -0.08
CA GLY A 54 -2.63 3.57 -1.03
C GLY A 54 -3.13 3.78 -2.46
N GLN A 55 -4.43 4.06 -2.63
CA GLN A 55 -5.02 4.36 -3.94
C GLN A 55 -4.42 5.63 -4.56
N LYS A 56 -4.26 6.71 -3.78
CA LYS A 56 -3.63 7.95 -4.24
C LYS A 56 -2.19 7.73 -4.68
N LEU A 57 -1.42 6.88 -3.99
CA LEU A 57 -0.06 6.52 -4.40
C LEU A 57 -0.06 5.89 -5.80
N LEU A 58 -0.94 4.93 -6.03
CA LEU A 58 -1.06 4.25 -7.34
C LEU A 58 -1.53 5.20 -8.45
N GLN A 59 -2.47 6.09 -8.15
CA GLN A 59 -2.97 7.09 -9.11
C GLN A 59 -1.90 8.11 -9.50
N ASN A 60 -1.18 8.63 -8.51
CA ASN A 60 -0.18 9.68 -8.74
C ASN A 60 1.16 9.12 -9.20
N GLN A 61 1.37 7.81 -9.08
CA GLN A 61 2.64 7.11 -9.34
C GLN A 61 3.85 7.83 -8.72
N ARG A 62 3.64 8.36 -7.51
CA ARG A 62 4.64 9.17 -6.83
C ARG A 62 5.02 8.50 -5.52
N VAL A 63 6.27 8.05 -5.47
CA VAL A 63 6.93 7.67 -4.22
C VAL A 63 7.71 8.91 -3.77
N LEU A 64 7.20 9.59 -2.75
CA LEU A 64 7.87 10.69 -2.06
C LEU A 64 8.51 10.18 -0.76
#